data_AF-A0A2G3A451-F1
#
_entry.id   AF-A0A2G3A451-F1
#
_cell.length_a   1.000
_cell.length_b   1.000
_cell.length_c   1.000
_cell.angle_alpha   90.00
_cell.angle_beta   90.00
_cell.angle_gamma   90.00
#
_symmetry.space_group_name_H-M   'P 1'
#
loop_
_entity.id
_entity.type
_entity.pdbx_description
1 polymer ?
#
loop_
_entity_poly.entity_id
_entity_poly.type
_entity_poly.pdbx_seq_one_letter_code
_entity_poly.pdbx_strand_id
1 'polypeptide(L)'
;MVQTDVWCSSGSATSDGTLVQTGGFNDANHLLPDGSQIIVGGRDAFNYEFHPKTASTNNVFSLPFLQQTNVPREENNPYPFVFLNVDGNLFIFANDRAVLLDYMTNTVVKMYPQIPGGDPRNYPSTGSAVLLPLKNLRSEKVGAPKGSYPRAAKCDFVGALNTCGRITITDPNPQWTMDTMPLPRTIGDMVILPNGNVLIINGAVSGTVGWQIARNPVLVQ
;
A
#
# COMPACT_ATOMS: atom_id res chain seq x y z
N MET A 1 0.85 2.38 27.29
CA MET A 1 -0.39 3.13 26.95
C MET A 1 -0.04 4.05 25.79
N VAL A 2 -0.60 3.82 24.60
CA VAL A 2 -0.34 4.64 23.40
C VAL A 2 -0.87 6.05 23.67
N GLN A 3 0.00 7.07 23.58
CA GLN A 3 -0.32 8.47 23.88
C GLN A 3 -0.55 9.33 22.62
N THR A 4 -0.64 8.72 21.43
CA THR A 4 -0.81 9.43 20.16
C THR A 4 -2.17 9.12 19.53
N ASP A 5 -2.76 10.10 18.83
CA ASP A 5 -3.95 9.89 18.01
C ASP A 5 -3.65 8.82 16.95
N VAL A 6 -4.47 7.78 16.95
CA VAL A 6 -4.32 6.60 16.10
C VAL A 6 -5.08 6.71 14.78
N TRP A 7 -5.75 7.83 14.51
CA TRP A 7 -6.48 8.04 13.28
C TRP A 7 -5.54 7.96 12.07
N CYS A 8 -5.88 7.12 11.09
CA CYS A 8 -5.04 6.83 9.91
C CYS A 8 -3.65 6.25 10.25
N SER A 9 -3.55 5.53 11.36
CA SER A 9 -2.36 4.76 11.69
C SER A 9 -2.26 3.49 10.84
N SER A 10 -1.07 2.91 10.80
CA SER A 10 -0.85 1.58 10.28
C SER A 10 -0.48 0.65 11.43
N GLY A 11 -0.93 -0.61 11.36
CA GLY A 11 -0.73 -1.60 12.42
C GLY A 11 -0.08 -2.87 11.88
N SER A 12 0.86 -3.43 12.64
CA SER A 12 1.37 -4.78 12.40
C SER A 12 1.48 -5.54 13.72
N ALA A 13 1.11 -6.82 13.69
CA ALA A 13 1.24 -7.70 14.84
C ALA A 13 2.67 -8.25 14.90
N THR A 14 3.30 -8.20 16.07
CA THR A 14 4.63 -8.76 16.34
C THR A 14 4.58 -10.27 16.54
N SER A 15 5.75 -10.91 16.50
CA SER A 15 5.90 -12.37 16.67
C SER A 15 5.51 -12.87 18.07
N ASP A 16 5.47 -11.99 19.07
CA ASP A 16 4.97 -12.28 20.42
C ASP A 16 3.46 -12.03 20.60
N GLY A 17 2.75 -11.71 19.52
CA GLY A 17 1.31 -11.46 19.52
C GLY A 17 0.90 -10.05 19.94
N THR A 18 1.86 -9.13 20.14
CA THR A 18 1.58 -7.73 20.43
C THR A 18 1.13 -6.99 19.15
N LEU A 19 -0.08 -6.43 19.16
CA LEU A 19 -0.46 -5.47 18.13
C LEU A 19 0.24 -4.14 18.42
N VAL A 20 1.15 -3.73 17.53
CA VAL A 20 1.71 -2.38 17.59
C VAL A 20 1.13 -1.57 16.44
N GLN A 21 0.56 -0.44 16.83
CA GLN A 21 -0.05 0.51 15.95
C GLN A 21 0.81 1.77 15.99
N THR A 22 1.44 2.08 14.87
CA THR A 22 2.40 3.19 14.76
C THR A 22 1.89 4.24 13.79
N GLY A 23 2.12 5.50 14.14
CA GLY A 23 1.76 6.64 13.33
C GLY A 23 0.28 7.04 13.43
N GLY A 24 -0.12 7.80 12.42
CA GLY A 24 -1.41 8.42 12.17
C GLY A 24 -1.37 9.00 10.76
N PHE A 25 -2.37 9.79 10.37
CA PHE A 25 -2.54 10.41 9.04
C PHE A 25 -1.33 10.36 8.07
N ASN A 26 -1.27 9.30 7.23
CA ASN A 26 -0.53 9.12 5.95
C ASN A 26 0.63 8.10 5.87
N ASP A 27 0.96 7.35 6.92
CA ASP A 27 2.12 6.43 6.96
C ASP A 27 1.72 4.94 6.85
N ALA A 28 2.66 4.06 6.42
CA ALA A 28 2.48 2.60 6.46
C ALA A 28 3.55 1.92 7.33
N ASN A 29 3.22 0.81 8.01
CA ASN A 29 4.15 0.05 8.83
C ASN A 29 4.15 -1.44 8.48
N HIS A 30 5.24 -2.12 8.83
CA HIS A 30 5.36 -3.57 8.66
C HIS A 30 6.26 -4.18 9.73
N LEU A 31 5.95 -5.41 10.16
CA LEU A 31 6.79 -6.16 11.09
C LEU A 31 8.02 -6.74 10.37
N LEU A 32 9.18 -6.64 11.02
CA LEU A 32 10.43 -7.24 10.57
C LEU A 32 10.70 -8.58 11.28
N PRO A 33 11.56 -9.45 10.71
CA PRO A 33 11.88 -10.75 11.29
C PRO A 33 12.39 -10.72 12.73
N ASP A 34 13.03 -9.62 13.13
CA ASP A 34 13.57 -9.42 14.48
C ASP A 34 12.52 -8.95 15.51
N GLY A 35 11.25 -8.83 15.09
CA GLY A 35 10.15 -8.36 15.91
C GLY A 35 10.04 -6.84 16.01
N SER A 36 10.99 -6.09 15.43
CA SER A 36 10.87 -4.64 15.28
C SER A 36 9.95 -4.28 14.10
N GLN A 37 9.64 -3.01 13.96
CA GLN A 37 8.78 -2.49 12.91
C GLN A 37 9.51 -1.48 12.08
N ILE A 38 9.18 -1.44 10.80
CA ILE A 38 9.54 -0.34 9.92
C ILE A 38 8.32 0.52 9.67
N ILE A 39 8.48 1.84 9.75
CA ILE A 39 7.49 2.85 9.41
C ILE A 39 7.99 3.53 8.13
N VAL A 40 7.20 3.52 7.07
CA VAL A 40 7.57 3.97 5.73
C VAL A 40 6.64 5.08 5.27
N GLY A 41 7.25 6.20 4.95
CA GLY A 41 6.61 7.34 4.32
C GLY A 41 5.71 8.14 5.26
N GLY A 42 4.75 8.81 4.62
CA GLY A 42 3.91 9.83 5.23
C GLY A 42 3.66 10.97 4.29
N ARG A 43 2.73 11.86 4.65
CA ARG A 43 2.48 13.06 3.84
C ARG A 43 3.71 13.94 3.88
N ASP A 44 4.27 14.18 2.70
CA ASP A 44 5.52 14.91 2.52
C ASP A 44 6.72 14.31 3.28
N ALA A 45 6.61 13.04 3.69
CA ALA A 45 7.68 12.27 4.32
C ALA A 45 8.23 11.24 3.32
N PHE A 46 9.46 11.47 2.86
CA PHE A 46 10.12 10.65 1.85
C PHE A 46 11.23 9.80 2.49
N ASN A 47 10.90 9.10 3.57
CA ASN A 47 11.84 8.38 4.41
C ASN A 47 11.19 7.15 5.08
N TYR A 48 11.99 6.40 5.82
CA TYR A 48 11.52 5.37 6.75
C TYR A 48 12.30 5.40 8.06
N GLU A 49 11.73 4.81 9.10
CA GLU A 49 12.36 4.65 10.42
C GLU A 49 11.94 3.32 11.08
N PHE A 50 12.58 2.99 12.22
CA PHE A 50 12.30 1.75 12.95
C PHE A 50 11.67 2.01 14.32
N HIS A 51 10.83 1.07 14.78
CA HIS A 51 10.25 1.07 16.11
C HIS A 51 10.33 -0.33 16.77
N PRO A 52 10.74 -0.44 18.04
CA PRO A 52 11.30 0.61 18.89
C PRO A 52 12.66 1.12 18.38
N LYS A 53 12.98 2.38 18.67
CA LYS A 53 14.30 2.94 18.33
C LYS A 53 15.36 2.38 19.27
N THR A 54 16.44 1.86 18.70
CA THR A 54 17.63 1.40 19.42
C THR A 54 18.79 2.35 19.15
N ALA A 55 19.93 2.20 19.85
CA ALA A 55 21.10 3.03 19.60
C ALA A 55 21.58 2.99 18.13
N SER A 56 21.40 1.87 17.43
CA SER A 56 21.74 1.70 16.00
C SER A 56 20.64 2.15 15.04
N THR A 57 19.37 2.20 15.49
CA THR A 57 18.21 2.52 14.65
C THR A 57 17.55 3.85 15.00
N ASN A 58 18.19 4.69 15.83
CA ASN A 58 17.72 6.02 16.20
C ASN A 58 17.98 7.08 15.11
N ASN A 59 17.73 6.73 13.85
CA ASN A 59 17.90 7.59 12.68
C ASN A 59 16.70 7.46 11.73
N VAL A 60 16.53 8.46 10.88
CA VAL A 60 15.57 8.45 9.78
C VAL A 60 16.34 8.22 8.48
N PHE A 61 15.86 7.30 7.66
CA PHE A 61 16.53 6.88 6.43
C PHE A 61 15.82 7.43 5.22
N SER A 62 16.54 8.20 4.38
CA SER A 62 15.96 8.78 3.17
C SER A 62 15.56 7.68 2.18
N LEU A 63 14.35 7.80 1.62
CA LEU A 63 13.82 6.91 0.60
C LEU A 63 13.29 7.73 -0.60
N PRO A 64 14.18 8.13 -1.54
CA PRO A 64 13.82 8.99 -2.68
C PRO A 64 12.69 8.43 -3.57
N PHE A 65 12.50 7.11 -3.57
CA PHE A 65 11.41 6.44 -4.29
C PHE A 65 10.02 7.04 -3.95
N LEU A 66 9.79 7.38 -2.68
CA LEU A 66 8.53 7.99 -2.26
C LEU A 66 8.36 9.38 -2.87
N GLN A 67 9.43 10.17 -2.93
CA GLN A 67 9.37 11.49 -3.57
C GLN A 67 9.09 11.38 -5.07
N GLN A 68 9.74 10.42 -5.75
CA GLN A 68 9.56 10.22 -7.17
C GLN A 68 8.12 9.78 -7.51
N THR A 69 7.45 9.07 -6.61
CA THR A 69 6.08 8.56 -6.80
C THR A 69 5.01 9.55 -6.36
N ASN A 70 5.38 10.64 -5.68
CA ASN A 70 4.47 11.72 -5.31
C ASN A 70 4.17 12.61 -6.51
N VAL A 71 2.89 12.75 -6.87
CA VAL A 71 2.45 13.76 -7.83
C VAL A 71 1.88 14.96 -7.05
N PRO A 72 2.42 16.18 -7.26
CA PRO A 72 1.96 17.36 -6.55
C PRO A 72 0.44 17.55 -6.69
N ARG A 73 -0.23 17.80 -5.56
CA ARG A 73 -1.68 18.03 -5.45
C ARG A 73 -2.59 16.82 -5.76
N GLU A 74 -2.02 15.63 -6.02
CA GLU A 74 -2.78 14.38 -6.18
C GLU A 74 -2.86 13.56 -4.88
N GLU A 75 -1.96 13.81 -3.92
CA GLU A 75 -1.82 13.05 -2.66
C GLU A 75 -1.69 11.53 -2.87
N ASN A 76 -1.12 11.05 -3.99
CA ASN A 76 -1.32 9.69 -4.52
C ASN A 76 -0.34 8.60 -4.05
N ASN A 77 0.52 8.88 -3.08
CA ASN A 77 1.54 7.97 -2.56
C ASN A 77 1.59 7.75 -1.02
N PRO A 78 0.77 8.39 -0.16
CA PRO A 78 0.57 7.98 1.24
C PRO A 78 0.08 6.54 1.39
N TYR A 79 0.36 5.92 2.54
CA TYR A 79 0.07 4.51 2.83
C TYR A 79 0.60 3.55 1.75
N PRO A 80 1.92 3.53 1.50
CA PRO A 80 2.50 2.58 0.56
C PRO A 80 2.20 1.15 1.00
N PHE A 81 2.00 0.23 0.05
CA PHE A 81 1.87 -1.18 0.39
C PHE A 81 3.26 -1.74 0.64
N VAL A 82 3.53 -2.10 1.88
CA VAL A 82 4.81 -2.68 2.32
C VAL A 82 4.58 -4.16 2.60
N PHE A 83 5.42 -5.03 2.03
CA PHE A 83 5.38 -6.47 2.25
C PHE A 83 6.80 -7.01 2.43
N LEU A 84 7.01 -7.85 3.44
CA LEU A 84 8.27 -8.57 3.60
C LEU A 84 8.39 -9.71 2.58
N ASN A 85 9.48 -9.69 1.80
CA ASN A 85 9.81 -10.72 0.82
C ASN A 85 10.59 -11.88 1.47
N VAL A 86 10.60 -13.04 0.82
CA VAL A 86 11.24 -14.27 1.33
C VAL A 86 12.76 -14.16 1.50
N ASP A 87 13.41 -13.21 0.81
CA ASP A 87 14.84 -12.93 0.92
C ASP A 87 15.17 -11.94 2.06
N GLY A 88 14.16 -11.49 2.80
CA GLY A 88 14.29 -10.52 3.88
C GLY A 88 14.19 -9.06 3.42
N ASN A 89 14.12 -8.78 2.12
CA ASN A 89 13.93 -7.41 1.63
C ASN A 89 12.46 -6.98 1.69
N LEU A 90 12.19 -5.67 1.65
CA LEU A 90 10.84 -5.13 1.65
C LEU A 90 10.39 -4.76 0.25
N PHE A 91 9.31 -5.38 -0.20
CA PHE A 91 8.59 -4.91 -1.37
C PHE A 91 7.73 -3.72 -0.98
N ILE A 92 7.99 -2.56 -1.59
CA ILE A 92 7.27 -1.31 -1.34
C ILE A 92 6.61 -0.86 -2.64
N PHE A 93 5.29 -0.71 -2.63
CA PHE A 93 4.53 -0.14 -3.74
C PHE A 93 3.90 1.19 -3.33
N ALA A 94 4.14 2.22 -4.13
CA ALA A 94 3.63 3.56 -3.91
C ALA A 94 3.14 4.16 -5.22
N ASN A 95 1.94 4.75 -5.21
CA ASN A 95 1.24 5.28 -6.37
C ASN A 95 1.00 4.18 -7.42
N ASP A 96 1.88 4.07 -8.42
CA ASP A 96 1.78 3.19 -9.58
C ASP A 96 3.07 2.38 -9.83
N ARG A 97 4.05 2.46 -8.91
CA ARG A 97 5.36 1.83 -9.03
C ARG A 97 5.71 1.04 -7.78
N ALA A 98 6.69 0.14 -7.91
CA ALA A 98 7.24 -0.62 -6.79
C ALA A 98 8.76 -0.76 -6.83
N VAL A 99 9.34 -0.95 -5.66
CA VAL A 99 10.76 -1.27 -5.43
C VAL A 99 10.90 -2.43 -4.44
N LEU A 100 12.04 -3.11 -4.50
CA LEU A 100 12.52 -4.00 -3.46
C LEU A 100 13.63 -3.26 -2.71
N LEU A 101 13.44 -3.00 -1.42
CA LEU A 101 14.35 -2.27 -0.55
C LEU A 101 15.05 -3.24 0.41
N ASP A 102 16.38 -3.24 0.37
CA ASP A 102 17.18 -3.71 1.50
C ASP A 102 17.23 -2.58 2.53
N TYR A 103 16.43 -2.74 3.59
CA TYR A 103 16.29 -1.72 4.63
C TYR A 103 17.47 -1.68 5.61
N MET A 104 18.30 -2.74 5.64
CA MET A 104 19.49 -2.81 6.49
C MET A 104 20.62 -1.97 5.91
N THR A 105 20.76 -1.97 4.57
CA THR A 105 21.77 -1.19 3.85
C THR A 105 21.21 0.10 3.24
N ASN A 106 19.92 0.38 3.40
CA ASN A 106 19.21 1.48 2.76
C ASN A 106 19.42 1.54 1.23
N THR A 107 19.30 0.38 0.57
CA THR A 107 19.57 0.24 -0.86
C THR A 107 18.38 -0.35 -1.59
N VAL A 108 17.96 0.29 -2.69
CA VAL A 108 16.96 -0.28 -3.60
C VAL A 108 17.64 -1.35 -4.46
N VAL A 109 17.35 -2.62 -4.17
CA VAL A 109 17.97 -3.76 -4.86
C VAL A 109 17.28 -4.11 -6.18
N LYS A 110 16.01 -3.73 -6.35
CA LYS A 110 15.25 -3.95 -7.58
C LYS A 110 14.20 -2.87 -7.77
N MET A 111 14.03 -2.40 -9.01
CA MET A 111 12.85 -1.63 -9.42
C MET A 111 11.93 -2.53 -10.24
N TYR A 112 10.64 -2.53 -9.93
CA TYR A 112 9.63 -3.28 -10.68
C TYR A 112 9.08 -2.43 -11.83
N PRO A 113 8.56 -3.05 -12.91
CA PRO A 113 7.87 -2.30 -13.95
C PRO A 113 6.70 -1.51 -13.35
N GLN A 114 6.37 -0.37 -13.98
CA GLN A 114 5.17 0.38 -13.63
C GLN A 114 3.93 -0.50 -13.86
N ILE A 115 2.92 -0.40 -13.00
CA ILE A 115 1.67 -1.14 -13.21
C ILE A 115 1.01 -0.66 -14.52
N PRO A 116 0.55 -1.56 -15.40
CA PRO A 116 -0.14 -1.17 -16.62
C PRO A 116 -1.31 -0.23 -16.33
N GLY A 117 -1.45 0.81 -17.17
CA GLY A 117 -2.41 1.90 -16.99
C GLY A 117 -1.86 3.11 -16.24
N GLY A 118 -0.84 2.93 -15.38
CA GLY A 118 -0.24 4.04 -14.62
C GLY A 118 -1.20 4.71 -13.63
N ASP A 119 -2.25 3.98 -13.23
CA ASP A 119 -3.23 4.47 -12.27
C ASP A 119 -2.78 4.20 -10.82
N PRO A 120 -2.96 5.19 -9.91
CA PRO A 120 -2.59 5.07 -8.51
C PRO A 120 -3.38 3.96 -7.80
N ARG A 121 -2.74 3.24 -6.88
CA ARG A 121 -3.40 2.26 -5.98
C ARG A 121 -3.34 2.64 -4.52
N ASN A 122 -2.55 3.64 -4.15
CA ASN A 122 -2.47 4.13 -2.77
C ASN A 122 -3.49 5.26 -2.55
N TYR A 123 -3.60 5.75 -1.31
CA TYR A 123 -4.47 6.89 -1.02
C TYR A 123 -4.20 8.04 -2.00
N PRO A 124 -5.22 8.83 -2.42
CA PRO A 124 -6.64 8.72 -2.08
C PRO A 124 -7.40 7.67 -2.90
N SER A 125 -6.79 7.16 -3.98
CA SER A 125 -7.35 6.08 -4.81
C SER A 125 -7.71 4.83 -3.98
N THR A 126 -6.91 4.55 -2.95
CA THR A 126 -7.16 3.56 -1.88
C THR A 126 -7.61 2.22 -2.41
N GLY A 127 -6.69 1.58 -3.10
CA GLY A 127 -6.70 0.14 -3.28
C GLY A 127 -6.49 -0.62 -2.00
N SER A 128 -6.92 -1.87 -2.00
CA SER A 128 -6.42 -2.87 -1.07
C SER A 128 -5.36 -3.71 -1.74
N ALA A 129 -4.49 -4.30 -0.93
CA ALA A 129 -3.48 -5.22 -1.39
C ALA A 129 -3.29 -6.38 -0.44
N VAL A 130 -2.98 -7.55 -0.98
CA VAL A 130 -2.65 -8.76 -0.21
C VAL A 130 -1.43 -9.46 -0.77
N LEU A 131 -0.69 -10.14 0.10
CA LEU A 131 0.46 -10.96 -0.26
C LEU A 131 0.06 -12.45 -0.22
N LEU A 132 -0.07 -13.09 -1.38
CA LEU A 132 -0.46 -14.49 -1.48
C LEU A 132 0.68 -15.42 -1.05
N PRO A 133 0.45 -16.32 -0.08
CA PRO A 133 1.42 -17.35 0.27
C PRO A 133 1.39 -18.48 -0.77
N LEU A 134 2.59 -18.95 -1.19
CA LEU A 134 2.95 -20.27 -1.75
C LEU A 134 4.03 -20.13 -2.83
N LYS A 135 5.30 -20.34 -2.44
CA LYS A 135 6.53 -20.50 -3.27
C LYS A 135 6.86 -19.39 -4.28
N ASN A 136 5.95 -18.47 -4.57
CA ASN A 136 6.03 -17.34 -5.48
C ASN A 136 5.13 -16.25 -4.90
N LEU A 137 5.69 -15.35 -4.12
CA LEU A 137 4.93 -14.28 -3.47
C LEU A 137 4.24 -13.44 -4.53
N ARG A 138 2.91 -13.46 -4.55
CA ARG A 138 2.08 -12.70 -5.47
C ARG A 138 1.41 -11.56 -4.71
N SER A 139 1.43 -10.35 -5.25
CA SER A 139 0.66 -9.24 -4.68
C SER A 139 -0.48 -8.86 -5.62
N GLU A 140 -1.71 -8.69 -5.09
CA GLU A 140 -2.90 -8.23 -5.83
C GLU A 140 -3.29 -6.82 -5.38
N LYS A 141 -3.77 -5.95 -6.29
CA LYS A 141 -4.03 -4.51 -5.99
C LYS A 141 -5.19 -3.91 -6.80
N VAL A 142 -6.06 -3.13 -6.17
CA VAL A 142 -7.21 -2.42 -6.79
C VAL A 142 -7.13 -0.89 -6.58
N GLY A 143 -8.06 -0.04 -7.06
CA GLY A 143 -7.97 1.42 -6.85
C GLY A 143 -8.93 2.27 -7.71
N ALA A 144 -8.68 3.57 -7.82
CA ALA A 144 -9.36 4.56 -8.67
C ALA A 144 -8.40 5.23 -9.67
N PRO A 145 -8.91 5.75 -10.81
CA PRO A 145 -8.07 6.34 -11.86
C PRO A 145 -7.26 7.56 -11.39
N LYS A 146 -6.16 7.88 -12.10
CA LYS A 146 -5.36 9.08 -11.84
C LYS A 146 -6.19 10.36 -11.96
N GLY A 147 -5.97 11.34 -11.07
CA GLY A 147 -6.73 12.60 -11.07
C GLY A 147 -8.12 12.51 -10.44
N SER A 148 -8.52 11.35 -9.90
CA SER A 148 -9.86 11.17 -9.33
C SER A 148 -10.11 12.05 -8.10
N TYR A 149 -9.10 12.27 -7.25
CA TYR A 149 -9.25 13.06 -6.03
C TYR A 149 -9.44 14.58 -6.26
N PRO A 150 -8.61 15.25 -7.09
CA PRO A 150 -8.85 16.65 -7.46
C PRO A 150 -10.22 16.91 -8.10
N ARG A 151 -10.75 15.92 -8.85
CA ARG A 151 -12.08 15.98 -9.48
C ARG A 151 -13.19 15.80 -8.46
N ALA A 152 -13.03 14.85 -7.55
CA ALA A 152 -13.96 14.62 -6.46
C ALA A 152 -14.16 15.85 -5.56
N ALA A 153 -13.10 16.61 -5.30
CA ALA A 153 -13.18 17.88 -4.57
C ALA A 153 -14.07 18.94 -5.26
N LYS A 154 -14.36 18.75 -6.56
CA LYS A 154 -15.27 19.57 -7.38
C LYS A 154 -16.61 18.89 -7.63
N CYS A 155 -16.98 17.90 -6.82
CA CYS A 155 -18.18 17.08 -6.95
C CYS A 155 -18.28 16.26 -8.25
N ASP A 156 -17.15 15.99 -8.91
CA ASP A 156 -17.06 15.12 -10.09
C ASP A 156 -16.47 13.76 -9.70
N PHE A 157 -17.35 12.77 -9.53
CA PHE A 157 -17.02 11.46 -8.96
C PHE A 157 -16.75 10.42 -10.05
N VAL A 158 -15.47 10.19 -10.34
CA VAL A 158 -15.02 9.25 -11.38
C VAL A 158 -15.27 7.80 -10.96
N GLY A 159 -15.63 6.94 -11.93
CA GLY A 159 -15.72 5.50 -11.69
C GLY A 159 -14.38 4.91 -11.24
N ALA A 160 -14.43 4.04 -10.23
CA ALA A 160 -13.26 3.32 -9.74
C ALA A 160 -12.71 2.35 -10.79
N LEU A 161 -11.49 1.86 -10.58
CA LEU A 161 -10.90 0.88 -11.49
C LEU A 161 -11.55 -0.48 -11.25
N ASN A 162 -11.84 -1.17 -12.34
CA ASN A 162 -12.14 -2.59 -12.35
C ASN A 162 -10.89 -3.43 -12.67
N THR A 163 -9.69 -2.86 -12.56
CA THR A 163 -8.44 -3.57 -12.84
C THR A 163 -7.77 -4.00 -11.54
N CYS A 164 -7.37 -5.27 -11.48
CA CYS A 164 -6.58 -5.86 -10.42
C CYS A 164 -5.19 -6.24 -10.95
N GLY A 165 -4.12 -5.73 -10.35
CA GLY A 165 -2.76 -6.04 -10.76
C GLY A 165 -2.13 -7.12 -9.91
N ARG A 166 -1.64 -8.20 -10.52
CA ARG A 166 -0.89 -9.29 -9.89
C ARG A 166 0.58 -9.29 -10.33
N ILE A 167 1.52 -9.41 -9.40
CA ILE A 167 2.95 -9.57 -9.71
C ILE A 167 3.61 -10.61 -8.82
N THR A 168 4.50 -11.42 -9.39
CA THR A 168 5.38 -12.33 -8.64
C THR A 168 6.65 -11.58 -8.22
N ILE A 169 6.80 -11.29 -6.94
CA ILE A 169 7.88 -10.45 -6.38
C ILE A 169 9.25 -11.10 -6.58
N THR A 170 9.31 -12.43 -6.46
CA THR A 170 10.52 -13.25 -6.51
C THR A 170 10.97 -13.61 -7.93
N ASP A 171 10.21 -13.24 -8.96
CA ASP A 171 10.58 -13.52 -10.34
C ASP A 171 11.87 -12.75 -10.73
N PRO A 172 12.85 -13.38 -11.40
CA PRO A 172 14.01 -12.68 -11.94
C PRO A 172 13.64 -11.56 -12.92
N ASN A 173 12.55 -11.73 -13.68
CA ASN A 173 12.00 -10.74 -14.60
C ASN A 173 10.50 -10.50 -14.31
N PRO A 174 10.18 -9.79 -13.22
CA PRO A 174 8.81 -9.70 -12.71
C PRO A 174 7.93 -8.86 -13.64
N GLN A 175 6.78 -9.39 -14.03
CA GLN A 175 5.80 -8.72 -14.90
C GLN A 175 4.44 -8.64 -14.21
N TRP A 176 3.71 -7.55 -14.48
CA TRP A 176 2.32 -7.40 -14.03
C TRP A 176 1.39 -8.23 -14.91
N THR A 177 0.60 -9.07 -14.28
CA THR A 177 -0.60 -9.68 -14.86
C THR A 177 -1.80 -8.85 -14.44
N MET A 178 -2.63 -8.41 -15.38
CA MET A 178 -3.79 -7.60 -15.09
C MET A 178 -5.06 -8.42 -15.27
N ASP A 179 -5.88 -8.48 -14.23
CA ASP A 179 -7.20 -9.10 -14.24
C ASP A 179 -8.28 -8.01 -14.25
N THR A 180 -9.43 -8.29 -14.89
CA THR A 180 -10.60 -7.41 -14.84
C THR A 180 -11.60 -7.95 -13.83
N MET A 181 -11.87 -7.17 -12.79
CA MET A 181 -12.90 -7.45 -11.79
C MET A 181 -14.29 -7.28 -12.39
N PRO A 182 -15.29 -8.04 -11.90
CA PRO A 182 -16.68 -7.90 -12.34
C PRO A 182 -17.27 -6.51 -12.07
N LEU A 183 -16.79 -5.82 -11.03
CA LEU A 183 -17.24 -4.49 -10.64
C LEU A 183 -16.04 -3.59 -10.31
N PRO A 184 -16.09 -2.31 -10.70
CA PRO A 184 -15.12 -1.31 -10.27
C PRO A 184 -15.21 -1.12 -8.74
N ARG A 185 -14.06 -0.98 -8.08
CA ARG A 185 -14.01 -0.89 -6.61
C ARG A 185 -12.83 -0.04 -6.12
N THR A 186 -13.15 0.95 -5.29
CA THR A 186 -12.21 1.65 -4.39
C THR A 186 -12.60 1.37 -2.94
N ILE A 187 -11.67 1.49 -2.00
CA ILE A 187 -11.93 1.31 -0.55
C ILE A 187 -12.50 -0.08 -0.22
N GLY A 188 -12.16 -1.07 -1.05
CA GLY A 188 -12.47 -2.46 -0.74
C GLY A 188 -11.54 -2.98 0.33
N ASP A 189 -11.93 -4.06 0.99
CA ASP A 189 -11.05 -4.87 1.83
C ASP A 189 -10.73 -6.17 1.10
N MET A 190 -9.47 -6.59 1.15
CA MET A 190 -9.01 -7.85 0.57
C MET A 190 -8.50 -8.76 1.68
N VAL A 191 -9.03 -9.98 1.74
CA VAL A 191 -8.68 -10.98 2.75
C VAL A 191 -8.31 -12.29 2.07
N ILE A 192 -7.18 -12.87 2.44
CA ILE A 192 -6.78 -14.20 1.97
C ILE A 192 -7.54 -15.25 2.78
N LEU A 193 -8.21 -16.15 2.08
CA LEU A 193 -8.92 -17.28 2.67
C LEU A 193 -8.00 -18.50 2.82
N PRO A 194 -8.27 -19.41 3.77
CA PRO A 194 -7.45 -20.62 3.97
C PRO A 194 -7.34 -21.55 2.75
N ASN A 195 -8.28 -21.43 1.81
CA ASN A 195 -8.27 -22.16 0.54
C ASN A 195 -7.38 -21.51 -0.55
N GLY A 196 -6.69 -20.41 -0.24
CA GLY A 196 -5.83 -19.68 -1.17
C GLY A 196 -6.58 -18.67 -2.06
N ASN A 197 -7.90 -18.56 -1.94
CA ASN A 197 -8.67 -17.54 -2.65
C ASN A 197 -8.58 -16.19 -1.94
N VAL A 198 -8.76 -15.10 -2.69
CA VAL A 198 -8.88 -13.75 -2.14
C VAL A 198 -10.35 -13.34 -2.12
N LEU A 199 -10.84 -13.03 -0.94
CA LEU A 199 -12.15 -12.41 -0.75
C LEU A 199 -12.00 -10.90 -0.82
N ILE A 200 -12.73 -10.27 -1.74
CA ILE A 200 -12.80 -8.80 -1.87
C ILE A 200 -14.21 -8.36 -1.45
N ILE A 201 -14.31 -7.55 -0.38
CA ILE A 201 -15.59 -7.07 0.18
C ILE A 201 -15.59 -5.55 0.31
N ASN A 202 -16.76 -4.96 0.59
CA ASN A 202 -16.95 -3.53 0.83
C ASN A 202 -16.52 -2.59 -0.31
N GLY A 203 -16.51 -1.29 -0.08
CA GLY A 203 -16.02 -0.29 -1.04
C GLY A 203 -17.11 0.38 -1.88
N ALA A 204 -16.67 1.16 -2.86
CA ALA A 204 -17.50 2.06 -3.66
C ALA A 204 -17.16 1.97 -5.16
N VAL A 205 -18.17 2.20 -6.00
CA VAL A 205 -18.08 2.15 -7.47
C VAL A 205 -17.48 3.43 -8.04
N SER A 206 -17.60 4.58 -7.36
CA SER A 206 -17.03 5.84 -7.82
C SER A 206 -16.56 6.74 -6.68
N GLY A 207 -15.70 7.69 -7.02
CA GLY A 207 -14.99 8.55 -6.07
C GLY A 207 -13.70 7.93 -5.55
N THR A 208 -13.22 8.48 -4.44
CA THR A 208 -11.97 8.13 -3.74
C THR A 208 -12.18 8.25 -2.23
N VAL A 209 -11.19 7.87 -1.43
CA VAL A 209 -11.14 8.23 0.00
C VAL A 209 -10.88 9.73 0.15
N GLY A 210 -11.32 10.28 1.28
CA GLY A 210 -11.23 11.69 1.66
C GLY A 210 -12.62 12.29 1.82
N TRP A 211 -12.96 12.76 3.03
CA TRP A 211 -14.11 13.64 3.35
C TRP A 211 -15.36 13.54 2.45
N GLN A 212 -16.21 12.53 2.66
CA GLN A 212 -17.51 12.39 1.98
C GLN A 212 -17.46 12.34 0.44
N ILE A 213 -16.37 11.83 -0.13
CA ILE A 213 -16.19 11.77 -1.60
C ILE A 213 -16.66 10.45 -2.22
N ALA A 214 -16.57 9.32 -1.52
CA ALA A 214 -16.98 8.03 -2.08
C ALA A 214 -18.48 8.01 -2.43
N ARG A 215 -18.84 7.43 -3.57
CA ARG A 215 -20.22 7.34 -4.08
C ARG A 215 -20.54 5.91 -4.50
N ASN A 216 -21.83 5.57 -4.43
CA ASN A 216 -22.36 4.30 -4.92
C ASN A 216 -21.68 3.09 -4.23
N PRO A 217 -22.03 2.79 -2.97
CA PRO A 217 -21.44 1.66 -2.25
C PRO A 217 -21.67 0.36 -3.03
N VAL A 218 -20.65 -0.51 -3.05
CA VAL A 218 -20.77 -1.85 -3.62
C VAL A 218 -21.55 -2.72 -2.63
N LEU A 219 -22.79 -3.04 -2.98
CA LEU A 219 -23.64 -3.93 -2.19
C LEU A 219 -23.37 -5.39 -2.58
N VAL A 220 -23.56 -6.30 -1.62
CA VAL A 220 -23.45 -7.74 -1.86
C VAL A 220 -24.51 -8.13 -2.90
N GLN A 221 -24.07 -8.71 -4.03
CA GLN A 221 -24.95 -9.39 -4.98
C GLN A 221 -24.89 -10.89 -4.72
#